data_AF-A0A2N7Q8W9-F1
#
_entry.id   AF-A0A2N7Q8W9-F1
#
_cell.length_a   1.000
_cell.length_b   1.000
_cell.length_c   1.000
_cell.angle_alpha   90.00
_cell.angle_beta   90.00
_cell.angle_gamma   90.00
#
_symmetry.space_group_name_H-M   'P 1'
#
loop_
_entity.id
_entity.type
_entity.pdbx_description
1 polymer ?
#
loop_
_entity_poly.entity_id
_entity_poly.type
_entity_poly.pdbx_seq_one_letter_code
_entity_poly.pdbx_strand_id
1 'polypeptide(L)'
;MGFEFLKNGYAMTYRQGQSEYDGFIIEADSAADAQSRLQKILDFYSGEKTPFVREGDKYHQKNAYGQHIYLGQVKNYLFGFSRIPENLVPQALNNFERLAQALEKKK
;
A
#
# COMPACT_ATOMS: atom_id res chain seq x y z
N MET A 1 15.35 -3.01 -15.66
CA MET A 1 15.52 -2.88 -14.20
C MET A 1 14.13 -2.77 -13.58
N GLY A 2 13.45 -3.91 -13.49
CA GLY A 2 12.00 -3.99 -13.25
C GLY A 2 11.64 -3.96 -11.77
N PHE A 3 10.33 -3.97 -11.50
CA PHE A 3 9.66 -3.94 -10.19
C PHE A 3 9.97 -5.17 -9.29
N GLU A 4 11.22 -5.62 -9.20
CA GLU A 4 11.63 -6.78 -8.40
C GLU A 4 11.35 -6.59 -6.91
N PHE A 5 11.22 -5.35 -6.44
CA PHE A 5 10.79 -5.05 -5.08
C PHE A 5 9.32 -5.45 -4.81
N LEU A 6 8.52 -5.72 -5.85
CA LEU A 6 7.15 -6.23 -5.77
C LEU A 6 7.04 -7.76 -5.87
N LYS A 7 8.17 -8.49 -5.97
CA LYS A 7 8.16 -9.95 -6.11
C LYS A 7 7.61 -10.64 -4.87
N ASN A 8 7.06 -11.84 -5.06
CA ASN A 8 6.52 -12.71 -4.00
C ASN A 8 5.40 -12.04 -3.17
N GLY A 9 4.60 -11.19 -3.83
CA GLY A 9 3.43 -10.56 -3.22
C GLY A 9 2.14 -11.31 -3.53
N TYR A 10 1.17 -11.15 -2.64
CA TYR A 10 -0.23 -11.49 -2.86
C TYR A 10 -0.99 -10.22 -3.24
N ALA A 11 -1.89 -10.32 -4.21
CA ALA A 11 -2.79 -9.25 -4.60
C ALA A 11 -4.24 -9.70 -4.44
N MET A 12 -5.12 -8.77 -4.12
CA MET A 12 -6.55 -9.00 -3.95
C MET A 12 -7.31 -7.79 -4.50
N THR A 13 -8.48 -8.03 -5.09
CA THR A 13 -9.37 -6.96 -5.56
C THR A 13 -10.63 -6.97 -4.71
N TYR A 14 -10.93 -5.83 -4.11
CA TYR A 14 -12.15 -5.60 -3.34
C TYR A 14 -13.20 -4.99 -4.25
N ARG A 15 -14.39 -5.58 -4.32
CA ARG A 15 -15.51 -5.10 -5.14
C ARG A 15 -16.68 -4.70 -4.27
N GLN A 16 -17.24 -3.53 -4.55
CA GLN A 16 -18.50 -3.07 -3.98
C GLN A 16 -19.35 -2.42 -5.08
N GLY A 17 -20.38 -3.14 -5.51
CA GLY A 17 -21.20 -2.73 -6.66
C GLY A 17 -20.35 -2.62 -7.93
N GLN A 18 -20.32 -1.43 -8.53
CA GLN A 18 -19.51 -1.12 -9.72
C GLN A 18 -18.13 -0.54 -9.40
N SER A 19 -17.82 -0.31 -8.13
CA SER A 19 -16.52 0.19 -7.70
C SER A 19 -15.61 -0.95 -7.24
N GLU A 20 -14.32 -0.83 -7.54
CA GLU A 20 -13.31 -1.76 -7.04
C GLU A 20 -12.01 -1.03 -6.69
N TYR A 21 -11.22 -1.64 -5.82
CA TYR A 21 -9.86 -1.22 -5.49
C TYR A 21 -9.00 -2.44 -5.21
N ASP A 22 -7.68 -2.32 -5.34
CA ASP A 22 -6.78 -3.43 -5.04
C ASP A 22 -6.13 -3.27 -3.69
N GLY A 23 -5.83 -4.42 -3.08
CA GLY A 23 -4.82 -4.51 -2.04
C GLY A 23 -3.70 -5.46 -2.42
N PHE A 24 -2.55 -5.25 -1.82
CA PHE A 24 -1.42 -6.15 -1.93
C PHE A 24 -0.72 -6.31 -0.58
N ILE A 25 -0.04 -7.45 -0.44
CA ILE A 25 0.85 -7.76 0.69
C ILE A 25 2.09 -8.43 0.11
N ILE A 26 3.27 -7.96 0.49
CA ILE A 26 4.57 -8.51 0.12
C ILE A 26 5.27 -8.89 1.42
N GLU A 27 5.63 -10.16 1.54
CA GLU A 27 6.48 -10.65 2.62
C GLU A 27 7.94 -10.53 2.18
N ALA A 28 8.71 -9.72 2.91
CA ALA A 28 10.14 -9.52 2.70
C ALA A 28 10.95 -10.44 3.63
N ASP A 29 12.24 -10.60 3.33
CA ASP A 29 13.11 -11.49 4.09
C ASP A 29 13.39 -10.96 5.52
N SER A 30 13.26 -9.65 5.71
CA SER A 30 13.42 -8.97 6.99
C SER A 30 12.69 -7.63 7.02
N ALA A 31 12.59 -7.03 8.22
CA ALA A 31 12.04 -5.68 8.35
C ALA A 31 12.88 -4.62 7.61
N ALA A 32 14.20 -4.80 7.54
CA ALA A 32 15.08 -3.93 6.77
C ALA A 32 14.86 -4.07 5.25
N ASP A 33 14.64 -5.30 4.76
CA ASP A 33 14.29 -5.53 3.35
C ASP A 33 12.92 -4.93 3.01
N ALA A 34 11.90 -5.11 3.87
CA ALA A 34 10.60 -4.47 3.70
C ALA A 34 10.71 -2.94 3.62
N GLN A 35 11.50 -2.32 4.51
CA GLN A 35 11.74 -0.88 4.49
C GLN A 35 12.49 -0.44 3.23
N SER A 36 13.48 -1.21 2.77
CA SER A 36 14.20 -0.91 1.53
C SER A 36 13.27 -0.97 0.31
N ARG A 37 12.36 -1.96 0.25
CA ARG A 37 11.36 -2.08 -0.81
C ARG A 37 10.32 -0.96 -0.76
N LEU A 38 9.86 -0.58 0.44
CA LEU A 38 8.99 0.58 0.63
C LEU A 38 9.67 1.85 0.09
N GLN A 39 10.93 2.08 0.47
CA GLN A 39 11.67 3.25 0.01
C GLN A 39 11.79 3.29 -1.52
N LYS A 40 12.06 2.15 -2.17
CA LYS A 40 12.09 2.08 -3.64
C LYS A 40 10.75 2.46 -4.29
N ILE A 41 9.62 2.13 -3.66
CA ILE A 41 8.31 2.59 -4.13
C ILE A 41 8.20 4.10 -3.98
N LEU A 42 8.53 4.64 -2.81
CA LEU A 42 8.45 6.08 -2.55
C LEU A 42 9.35 6.87 -3.51
N ASP A 43 10.57 6.41 -3.74
CA ASP A 43 11.53 7.00 -4.66
C ASP A 43 11.01 6.97 -6.10
N PHE A 44 10.41 5.86 -6.52
CA PHE A 44 9.80 5.74 -7.85
C PHE A 44 8.71 6.80 -8.08
N TYR A 45 7.88 7.07 -7.07
CA TYR A 45 6.82 8.07 -7.13
C TYR A 45 7.27 9.49 -6.74
N SER A 46 8.53 9.69 -6.34
CA SER A 46 9.02 10.99 -5.89
C SER A 46 9.08 12.05 -7.00
N GLY A 47 9.18 11.60 -8.26
CA GLY A 47 9.16 12.47 -9.45
C GLY A 47 7.75 12.85 -9.92
N GLU A 48 6.70 12.28 -9.34
CA GLU A 48 5.32 12.60 -9.71
C GLU A 48 4.90 13.97 -9.18
N LYS A 49 3.95 14.62 -9.87
CA LYS A 49 3.38 15.91 -9.42
C LYS A 49 2.69 15.82 -8.04
N THR A 50 2.25 14.63 -7.69
CA THR A 50 1.53 14.32 -6.44
C THR A 50 2.29 13.19 -5.74
N PRO A 51 3.40 13.45 -5.05
CA PRO A 51 4.18 12.40 -4.40
C PRO A 51 3.44 11.86 -3.15
N PHE A 52 3.92 10.73 -2.63
CA PHE A 52 3.44 10.20 -1.34
C PHE A 52 3.78 11.17 -0.19
N VAL A 53 2.82 11.35 0.72
CA VAL A 53 2.97 12.08 1.97
C VAL A 53 2.86 11.10 3.13
N ARG A 54 3.70 11.27 4.15
CA ARG A 54 3.63 10.46 5.38
C ARG A 54 2.50 10.94 6.29
N GLU A 55 1.62 10.04 6.70
CA GLU A 55 0.46 10.29 7.55
C GLU A 55 0.45 9.31 8.75
N GLY A 56 1.27 9.60 9.76
CA GLY A 56 1.54 8.67 10.86
C GLY A 56 2.42 7.50 10.40
N ASP A 57 1.91 6.28 10.54
CA ASP A 57 2.61 5.04 10.20
C ASP A 57 2.31 4.52 8.78
N LYS A 58 1.64 5.34 7.96
CA LYS A 58 1.34 5.05 6.55
C LYS A 58 1.79 6.19 5.64
N TYR A 59 1.87 5.88 4.36
CA TYR A 59 2.05 6.84 3.28
C TYR A 59 0.79 6.91 2.45
N HIS A 60 0.43 8.11 2.01
CA HIS A 60 -0.76 8.38 1.23
C HIS A 60 -0.42 9.22 0.00
N GLN A 61 -0.99 8.86 -1.13
CA GLN A 61 -0.96 9.61 -2.36
C GLN A 61 -2.37 9.69 -2.94
N LYS A 62 -2.75 10.87 -3.45
CA LYS A 62 -3.90 11.05 -4.33
C LYS A 62 -3.39 11.33 -5.74
N ASN A 63 -3.63 10.41 -6.66
CA ASN A 63 -3.13 10.54 -8.04
C ASN A 63 -3.93 11.57 -8.85
N ALA A 64 -3.48 11.87 -10.07
CA ALA A 64 -4.12 12.84 -10.96
C ALA A 64 -5.57 12.47 -11.36
N TYR A 65 -5.95 11.20 -11.23
CA TYR A 65 -7.31 10.71 -11.50
C TYR A 65 -8.23 10.78 -10.26
N GLY A 66 -7.74 11.34 -9.16
CA GLY A 66 -8.48 11.43 -7.90
C GLY A 66 -8.57 10.11 -7.13
N GLN A 67 -7.81 9.09 -7.52
CA GLN A 67 -7.75 7.83 -6.79
C GLN A 67 -6.71 7.90 -5.67
N HIS A 68 -7.00 7.20 -4.58
CA HIS A 68 -6.15 7.14 -3.41
C HIS A 68 -5.29 5.87 -3.43
N ILE A 69 -4.05 6.02 -2.97
CA ILE A 69 -3.10 4.95 -2.76
C ILE A 69 -2.56 5.09 -1.34
N TYR A 70 -2.61 4.00 -0.59
CA TYR A 70 -2.04 3.91 0.76
C TYR A 70 -0.97 2.82 0.79
N LEU A 71 0.16 3.12 1.42
CA LEU A 71 1.25 2.17 1.65
C LEU A 71 1.57 2.12 3.14
N GLY A 72 1.86 0.93 3.63
CA GLY A 72 2.25 0.69 5.01
C GLY A 72 3.29 -0.40 5.11
N GLN A 73 3.99 -0.40 6.22
CA GLN A 73 4.88 -1.48 6.59
C GLN A 73 4.60 -1.88 8.04
N VAL A 74 4.57 -3.19 8.26
CA VAL A 74 4.57 -3.80 9.59
C VAL A 74 5.57 -4.94 9.58
N LYS A 75 6.56 -4.91 10.47
CA LYS A 75 7.64 -5.92 10.52
C LYS A 75 8.30 -6.08 9.14
N ASN A 76 8.37 -7.31 8.63
CA ASN A 76 8.86 -7.67 7.30
C ASN A 76 7.75 -7.67 6.23
N TYR A 77 6.56 -7.16 6.52
CA TYR A 77 5.48 -7.04 5.55
C TYR A 77 5.36 -5.62 5.02
N LEU A 78 5.35 -5.51 3.70
CA LEU A 78 4.97 -4.31 2.97
C LEU A 78 3.57 -4.53 2.41
N PHE A 79 2.64 -3.60 2.63
CA PHE A 79 1.27 -3.75 2.15
C PHE A 79 0.73 -2.41 1.70
N GLY A 80 -0.33 -2.44 0.91
CA GLY A 80 -0.92 -1.21 0.42
C GLY A 80 -2.19 -1.45 -0.37
N PHE A 81 -2.99 -0.41 -0.45
CA PHE A 81 -4.19 -0.37 -1.28
C PHE A 81 -4.03 0.67 -2.37
N SER A 82 -4.51 0.38 -3.57
CA SER A 82 -4.37 1.25 -4.73
C SER A 82 -5.68 1.34 -5.52
N ARG A 83 -5.76 2.35 -6.39
CA ARG A 83 -6.93 2.63 -7.24
C ARG A 83 -8.21 2.88 -6.44
N ILE A 84 -8.09 3.30 -5.18
CA ILE A 84 -9.25 3.51 -4.30
C ILE A 84 -10.03 4.74 -4.80
N PRO A 85 -11.29 4.59 -5.21
CA PRO A 85 -12.12 5.74 -5.55
C PRO A 85 -12.54 6.49 -4.27
N GLU A 86 -12.75 7.80 -4.38
CA GLU A 86 -13.09 8.70 -3.26
C GLU A 86 -14.20 8.14 -2.35
N ASN A 87 -15.27 7.61 -2.94
CA ASN A 87 -16.43 7.07 -2.22
C ASN A 87 -16.12 5.83 -1.37
N LEU A 88 -15.00 5.15 -1.62
CA LEU A 88 -14.57 3.96 -0.87
C LEU A 88 -13.44 4.22 0.12
N VAL A 89 -12.91 5.45 0.20
CA VAL A 89 -11.79 5.78 1.09
C VAL A 89 -12.03 5.39 2.56
N PRO A 90 -13.18 5.69 3.19
CA PRO A 90 -13.40 5.30 4.59
C PRO A 90 -13.37 3.78 4.81
N GLN A 91 -13.95 3.01 3.88
CA GLN A 91 -13.95 1.55 3.96
C GLN A 91 -12.54 0.99 3.73
N ALA A 92 -11.84 1.51 2.72
CA ALA A 92 -10.49 1.11 2.40
C ALA A 92 -9.53 1.39 3.57
N LEU A 93 -9.65 2.54 4.24
CA LEU A 93 -8.84 2.85 5.43
C LEU A 93 -9.11 1.89 6.59
N ASN A 94 -10.38 1.60 6.90
CA ASN A 94 -10.70 0.62 7.94
C ASN A 94 -10.14 -0.78 7.60
N ASN A 95 -10.20 -1.20 6.34
CA ASN A 95 -9.63 -2.46 5.90
C ASN A 95 -8.09 -2.46 5.97
N PHE A 96 -7.46 -1.32 5.64
CA PHE A 96 -6.01 -1.12 5.72
C PHE A 96 -5.51 -1.22 7.16
N GLU A 97 -6.20 -0.57 8.11
CA GLU A 97 -5.86 -0.62 9.54
C GLU A 97 -6.04 -2.03 10.12
N ARG A 98 -7.12 -2.72 9.75
CA ARG A 98 -7.33 -4.12 10.15
C ARG A 98 -6.24 -5.04 9.61
N LEU A 99 -5.81 -4.81 8.37
CA LEU A 99 -4.70 -5.55 7.77
C LEU A 99 -3.40 -5.30 8.52
N ALA A 100 -3.09 -4.04 8.85
CA ALA A 100 -1.91 -3.70 9.66
C ALA A 100 -1.90 -4.46 10.99
N GLN A 101 -3.01 -4.41 11.74
CA GLN A 101 -3.16 -5.13 13.01
C GLN A 101 -3.05 -6.65 12.87
N ALA A 102 -3.55 -7.22 11.78
CA ALA A 102 -3.45 -8.65 11.52
C ALA A 102 -2.00 -9.08 11.25
N LEU A 103 -1.26 -8.28 10.46
CA LEU A 103 0.15 -8.49 10.16
C LEU A 103 1.02 -8.32 11.42
N GLU A 104 0.67 -7.41 12.33
CA GLU A 104 1.37 -7.26 13.61
C GLU A 104 1.27 -8.52 14.47
N LYS A 105 0.10 -9.18 14.46
CA LYS A 105 -0.17 -10.39 15.24
C LYS A 105 0.41 -11.65 14.62
N LYS A 106 0.74 -11.63 13.33
CA LYS A 106 1.37 -12.76 12.63
C LYS A 106 2.79 -12.96 13.20
N LYS A 107 3.05 -14.18 13.68
CA LYS A 107 4.35 -14.57 14.28
C LYS A 107 5.38 -14.80 13.18
#